data_AF-R7HYH7-F1
#
_entry.id   AF-R7HYH7-F1
#
_cell.length_a   1.000
_cell.length_b   1.000
_cell.length_c   1.000
_cell.angle_alpha   90.00
_cell.angle_beta   90.00
_cell.angle_gamma   90.00
#
_symmetry.space_group_name_H-M   'P 1'
#
loop_
_entity.id
_entity.type
_entity.pdbx_description
1 polymer ?
#
loop_
_entity_poly.entity_id
_entity_poly.type
_entity_poly.pdbx_seq_one_letter_code
_entity_poly.pdbx_strand_id
1 'polypeptide(L)'
;MFYLKRTKSTGRYELNLFGLKMKFRIQDKNEIYKEKLDNLLYELADPRTLKSVRLPQVLNAHDALYTLISGEKSMARCGDGEFKLIMGENISFQKYDPVLSERLKNIIKNQNDNILVGITDAFGYCETDYMRKVMVTCRETLYKYLDFSKTYIDTNVTRQLIFVSEEQGRDYYNKMKSLWCNKPVVIVEGAGTRLGIGNDLLDEALSVKRIVCPIKDAFSKYDEILKECLKMPKDSLFIMALGPTATVLAEDLTNNGYRALDIGHFDTAYEAFLRKASKFVHVEGKIVFNEERHMTSLKPCKDKKYYEQIISTIE
;
A
#
# COMPACT_ATOMS: atom_id res chain seq x y z
N MET A 1 -21.89 5.26 -6.40
CA MET A 1 -22.34 6.65 -6.17
C MET A 1 -23.55 6.64 -5.25
N PHE A 2 -23.48 7.38 -4.15
CA PHE A 2 -24.60 7.59 -3.22
C PHE A 2 -25.68 8.42 -3.93
N TYR A 3 -26.92 7.97 -3.93
CA TYR A 3 -28.03 8.75 -4.47
C TYR A 3 -29.35 8.37 -3.82
N LEU A 4 -30.26 9.34 -3.78
CA LEU A 4 -31.69 9.11 -3.60
C LEU A 4 -32.39 9.62 -4.86
N LYS A 5 -33.15 8.75 -5.55
CA LYS A 5 -33.93 9.16 -6.72
C LYS A 5 -35.37 8.70 -6.61
N ARG A 6 -36.30 9.52 -7.08
CA ARG A 6 -37.71 9.18 -7.19
C ARG A 6 -38.04 8.78 -8.63
N THR A 7 -38.55 7.57 -8.84
CA THR A 7 -38.97 7.11 -10.16
C THR A 7 -40.32 7.74 -10.51
N LYS A 8 -40.34 8.66 -11.49
CA LYS A 8 -41.56 9.40 -11.91
C LYS A 8 -42.73 8.48 -12.27
N SER A 9 -42.48 7.36 -12.94
CA SER A 9 -43.53 6.43 -13.39
C SER A 9 -44.16 5.57 -12.29
N THR A 10 -43.46 5.31 -11.18
CA THR A 10 -43.93 4.38 -10.13
C THR A 10 -44.09 5.02 -8.75
N GLY A 11 -43.64 6.27 -8.60
CA GLY A 11 -43.59 7.00 -7.34
C GLY A 11 -42.60 6.44 -6.30
N ARG A 12 -41.89 5.34 -6.61
CA ARG A 12 -40.96 4.68 -5.68
C ARG A 12 -39.68 5.50 -5.51
N TYR A 13 -39.18 5.51 -4.29
CA TYR A 13 -37.84 5.98 -3.99
C TYR A 13 -36.85 4.83 -4.16
N GLU A 14 -35.71 5.13 -4.77
CA GLU A 14 -34.54 4.26 -4.79
C GLU A 14 -33.41 5.00 -4.10
N LEU A 15 -33.07 4.51 -2.92
CA LEU A 15 -31.90 4.94 -2.16
C LEU A 15 -30.77 3.95 -2.48
N ASN A 16 -29.65 4.46 -2.98
CA ASN A 16 -28.42 3.71 -3.12
C ASN A 16 -27.43 4.21 -2.08
N LEU A 17 -27.30 3.47 -0.96
CA LEU A 17 -26.31 3.70 0.08
C LEU A 17 -25.16 2.72 -0.12
N PHE A 18 -23.98 3.22 -0.53
CA PHE A 18 -22.76 2.40 -0.68
C PHE A 18 -22.93 1.11 -1.51
N GLY A 19 -23.83 1.10 -2.50
CA GLY A 19 -24.14 -0.06 -3.35
C GLY A 19 -25.40 -0.84 -2.93
N LEU A 20 -25.92 -0.61 -1.71
CA LEU A 20 -27.18 -1.17 -1.25
C LEU A 20 -28.35 -0.36 -1.83
N LYS A 21 -29.06 -0.97 -2.78
CA LYS A 21 -30.25 -0.38 -3.40
C LYS A 21 -31.50 -0.76 -2.62
N MET A 22 -32.04 0.19 -1.88
CA MET A 22 -33.32 0.06 -1.20
C MET A 22 -34.41 0.72 -2.03
N LYS A 23 -35.43 -0.05 -2.39
CA LYS A 23 -36.63 0.45 -3.06
C LYS A 23 -37.79 0.43 -2.08
N PHE A 24 -38.41 1.58 -1.85
CA PHE A 24 -39.52 1.69 -0.92
C PHE A 24 -40.53 2.74 -1.39
N ARG A 25 -41.73 2.69 -0.80
CA ARG A 25 -42.76 3.71 -0.95
C ARG A 25 -42.96 4.39 0.39
N ILE A 26 -42.98 5.71 0.38
CA ILE A 26 -43.52 6.47 1.50
C ILE A 26 -45.02 6.54 1.26
N GLN A 27 -45.84 6.18 2.25
CA GLN A 27 -47.28 6.41 2.13
C GLN A 27 -47.51 7.93 2.17
N ASP A 28 -48.17 8.47 1.13
CA ASP A 28 -48.35 9.91 0.85
C ASP A 28 -49.02 10.73 1.98
N LYS A 29 -49.41 10.13 3.11
CA LYS A 29 -50.09 10.81 4.22
C LYS A 29 -49.16 11.39 5.30
N ASN A 30 -47.85 11.12 5.27
CA ASN A 30 -46.90 11.69 6.25
C ASN A 30 -45.83 12.55 5.54
N GLU A 31 -46.13 13.84 5.34
CA GLU A 31 -45.21 14.82 4.73
C GLU A 31 -43.84 14.87 5.44
N ILE A 32 -43.83 14.66 6.76
CA ILE A 32 -42.62 14.61 7.60
C ILE A 32 -41.57 13.61 7.08
N TYR A 33 -41.96 12.42 6.59
CA TYR A 33 -40.98 11.44 6.10
C TYR A 33 -40.40 11.82 4.74
N LYS A 34 -41.17 12.52 3.91
CA LYS A 34 -40.73 13.00 2.61
C LYS A 34 -39.67 14.10 2.79
N GLU A 35 -39.91 15.06 3.67
CA GLU A 35 -38.95 16.12 4.00
C GLU A 35 -37.64 15.54 4.54
N LYS A 36 -37.71 14.58 5.48
CA LYS A 36 -36.51 13.88 5.99
C LYS A 36 -35.73 13.17 4.90
N LEU A 37 -36.40 12.55 3.93
CA LEU A 37 -35.73 11.85 2.83
C LEU A 37 -35.12 12.80 1.82
N ASP A 38 -35.84 13.86 1.45
CA ASP A 38 -35.32 14.92 0.58
C ASP A 38 -34.11 15.61 1.24
N ASN A 39 -34.10 15.72 2.58
CA ASN A 39 -32.99 16.27 3.36
C ASN A 39 -31.88 15.24 3.70
N LEU A 40 -32.11 13.93 3.50
CA LEU A 40 -31.22 12.86 3.98
C LEU A 40 -29.79 12.98 3.47
N LEU A 41 -29.61 13.38 2.20
CA LEU A 41 -28.27 13.57 1.63
C LEU A 41 -27.50 14.67 2.38
N TYR A 42 -28.19 15.75 2.75
CA TYR A 42 -27.62 16.88 3.49
C TYR A 42 -27.35 16.52 4.94
N GLU A 43 -28.29 15.81 5.59
CA GLU A 43 -28.11 15.33 6.97
C GLU A 43 -26.95 14.35 7.07
N LEU A 44 -26.78 13.42 6.13
CA LEU A 44 -25.65 12.49 6.12
C LEU A 44 -24.31 13.15 5.74
N ALA A 45 -24.35 14.29 5.04
CA ALA A 45 -23.16 15.09 4.76
C ALA A 45 -22.78 16.01 5.93
N ASP A 46 -23.70 16.25 6.88
CA ASP A 46 -23.46 17.08 8.05
C ASP A 46 -22.51 16.38 9.03
N PRO A 47 -21.37 16.98 9.40
CA PRO A 47 -20.45 16.41 10.37
C PRO A 47 -21.09 16.07 11.72
N ARG A 48 -22.19 16.74 12.09
CA ARG A 48 -22.92 16.51 13.35
C ARG A 48 -23.59 15.13 13.40
N THR A 49 -24.10 14.62 12.28
CA THR A 49 -24.74 13.29 12.22
C THR A 49 -23.69 12.18 12.13
N LEU A 50 -22.50 12.51 11.64
CA LEU A 50 -21.36 11.60 11.53
C LEU A 50 -20.45 11.59 12.76
N LYS A 51 -20.80 12.30 13.84
CA LYS A 51 -19.95 12.46 15.05
C LYS A 51 -19.46 11.14 15.66
N SER A 52 -20.21 10.05 15.53
CA SER A 52 -19.83 8.74 16.05
C SER A 52 -18.91 7.94 15.11
N VAL A 53 -18.73 8.38 13.86
CA VAL A 53 -17.86 7.74 12.86
C VAL A 53 -16.55 8.50 12.82
N ARG A 54 -15.47 7.85 13.27
CA ARG A 54 -14.12 8.41 13.23
C ARG A 54 -13.34 7.81 12.08
N LEU A 55 -12.87 8.62 11.15
CA LEU A 55 -11.99 8.17 10.07
C LEU A 55 -10.55 8.60 10.37
N PRO A 56 -9.54 7.74 10.11
CA PRO A 56 -8.15 8.19 10.17
C PRO A 56 -7.90 9.22 9.06
N GLN A 57 -7.00 10.16 9.32
CA GLN A 57 -6.55 11.09 8.28
C GLN A 57 -5.52 10.37 7.42
N VAL A 58 -5.75 10.30 6.11
CA VAL A 58 -4.84 9.66 5.15
C VAL A 58 -4.58 10.63 4.01
N LEU A 59 -3.30 10.97 3.77
CA LEU A 59 -2.90 11.73 2.59
C LEU A 59 -3.06 10.86 1.35
N ASN A 60 -3.63 11.44 0.29
CA ASN A 60 -3.71 10.77 -1.00
C ASN A 60 -2.30 10.48 -1.57
N ALA A 61 -2.23 9.66 -2.61
CA ALA A 61 -0.96 9.25 -3.22
C ALA A 61 -0.07 10.43 -3.67
N HIS A 62 -0.64 11.53 -4.17
CA HIS A 62 0.14 12.68 -4.61
C HIS A 62 0.73 13.45 -3.43
N ASP A 63 -0.09 13.76 -2.41
CA ASP A 63 0.38 14.46 -1.20
C ASP A 63 1.37 13.62 -0.40
N ALA A 64 1.17 12.30 -0.36
CA ALA A 64 2.14 11.35 0.18
C ALA A 64 3.49 11.42 -0.54
N LEU A 65 3.47 11.45 -1.88
CA LEU A 65 4.68 11.59 -2.69
C LEU A 65 5.39 12.93 -2.44
N TYR A 66 4.65 14.04 -2.40
CA TYR A 66 5.23 15.34 -2.04
C TYR A 66 5.88 15.31 -0.66
N THR A 67 5.23 14.68 0.32
CA THR A 67 5.78 14.53 1.67
C THR A 67 7.10 13.74 1.65
N LEU A 68 7.16 12.64 0.90
CA LEU A 68 8.38 11.81 0.75
C LEU A 68 9.53 12.56 0.09
N ILE A 69 9.26 13.39 -0.91
CA ILE A 69 10.29 14.14 -1.65
C ILE A 69 10.79 15.34 -0.85
N SER A 70 9.91 15.99 -0.10
CA SER A 70 10.24 17.18 0.69
C SER A 70 11.15 16.92 1.90
N GLY A 71 11.40 15.65 2.25
CA GLY A 71 12.21 15.29 3.40
C GLY A 71 12.94 13.96 3.23
N GLU A 72 13.65 13.57 4.29
CA GLU A 72 14.43 12.33 4.34
C GLU A 72 13.75 11.24 5.19
N LYS A 73 12.42 11.34 5.35
CA LYS A 73 11.65 10.34 6.10
C LYS A 73 11.66 9.00 5.37
N SER A 74 11.68 7.94 6.17
CA SER A 74 11.41 6.56 5.78
C SER A 74 9.92 6.33 5.51
N MET A 75 9.58 5.15 5.00
CA MET A 75 8.19 4.75 4.73
C MET A 75 7.98 3.28 5.06
N ALA A 76 6.98 2.99 5.88
CA ALA A 76 6.43 1.65 6.11
C ALA A 76 4.97 1.62 5.67
N ARG A 77 4.51 0.58 4.97
CA ARG A 77 3.12 0.49 4.48
C ARG A 77 2.40 -0.71 5.06
N CYS A 78 1.18 -0.50 5.53
CA CYS A 78 0.25 -1.52 5.98
C CYS A 78 -0.94 -1.59 5.02
N GLY A 79 -0.87 -2.52 4.06
CA GLY A 79 -1.92 -2.79 3.11
C GLY A 79 -2.96 -3.79 3.63
N ASP A 80 -3.81 -4.28 2.72
CA ASP A 80 -4.82 -5.29 3.02
C ASP A 80 -4.20 -6.63 3.48
N GLY A 81 -3.00 -6.96 3.00
CA GLY A 81 -2.25 -8.13 3.44
C GLY A 81 -1.80 -8.02 4.90
N GLU A 82 -1.25 -6.88 5.29
CA GLU A 82 -0.86 -6.61 6.68
C GLU A 82 -2.07 -6.57 7.60
N PHE A 83 -3.22 -6.04 7.16
CA PHE A 83 -4.47 -6.08 7.93
C PHE A 83 -4.91 -7.53 8.24
N LYS A 84 -4.82 -8.44 7.26
CA LYS A 84 -5.12 -9.86 7.46
C LYS A 84 -4.18 -10.52 8.46
N LEU A 85 -2.88 -10.22 8.39
CA LEU A 85 -1.89 -10.74 9.36
C LEU A 85 -2.14 -10.22 10.78
N ILE A 86 -2.59 -8.98 10.93
CA ILE A 86 -3.03 -8.43 12.22
C ILE A 86 -4.23 -9.21 12.78
N MET A 87 -5.12 -9.70 11.90
CA MET A 87 -6.28 -10.53 12.27
C MET A 87 -5.96 -11.99 12.55
N GLY A 88 -4.71 -12.43 12.38
CA GLY A 88 -4.34 -13.84 12.57
C GLY A 88 -4.41 -14.70 11.30
N GLU A 89 -4.57 -14.09 10.12
CA GLU A 89 -4.72 -14.81 8.87
C GLU A 89 -3.41 -14.91 8.08
N ASN A 90 -3.23 -16.01 7.36
CA ASN A 90 -2.15 -16.14 6.37
C ASN A 90 -2.46 -15.30 5.13
N ILE A 91 -1.41 -14.82 4.46
CA ILE A 91 -1.51 -14.31 3.08
C ILE A 91 -0.71 -15.20 2.13
N SER A 92 -0.88 -15.00 0.82
CA SER A 92 -0.35 -15.93 -0.20
C SER A 92 1.16 -16.15 -0.16
N PHE A 93 1.92 -15.19 0.38
CA PHE A 93 3.40 -15.21 0.44
C PHE A 93 3.98 -14.98 1.83
N GLN A 94 3.15 -14.94 2.87
CA GLN A 94 3.61 -14.80 4.25
C GLN A 94 2.59 -15.49 5.17
N LYS A 95 3.05 -16.53 5.87
CA LYS A 95 2.30 -17.14 6.96
C LYS A 95 2.14 -16.16 8.12
N TYR A 96 1.02 -16.30 8.81
CA TYR A 96 0.81 -15.67 10.10
C TYR A 96 1.92 -16.08 11.06
N ASP A 97 2.44 -15.06 11.74
CA ASP A 97 3.37 -15.19 12.84
C ASP A 97 2.92 -14.19 13.93
N PRO A 98 2.77 -14.61 15.19
CA PRO A 98 2.30 -13.74 16.26
C PRO A 98 3.23 -12.55 16.52
N VAL A 99 4.55 -12.73 16.35
CA VAL A 99 5.54 -11.65 16.46
C VAL A 99 5.36 -10.67 15.32
N LEU A 100 5.26 -11.14 14.07
CA LEU A 100 4.98 -10.27 12.92
C LEU A 100 3.70 -9.46 13.12
N SER A 101 2.62 -10.13 13.53
CA SER A 101 1.32 -9.50 13.80
C SER A 101 1.43 -8.40 14.84
N GLU A 102 2.18 -8.63 15.93
CA GLU A 102 2.40 -7.64 16.97
C GLU A 102 3.26 -6.46 16.50
N ARG A 103 4.32 -6.74 15.72
CA ARG A 103 5.14 -5.69 15.09
C ARG A 103 4.30 -4.79 14.17
N LEU A 104 3.44 -5.37 13.33
CA LEU A 104 2.56 -4.59 12.44
C LEU A 104 1.58 -3.70 13.22
N LYS A 105 1.01 -4.19 14.32
CA LYS A 105 0.16 -3.38 15.21
C LYS A 105 0.92 -2.19 15.81
N ASN A 106 2.16 -2.41 16.22
CA ASN A 106 3.02 -1.36 16.78
C ASN A 106 3.41 -0.31 15.73
N ILE A 107 3.65 -0.72 14.50
CA ILE A 107 3.96 0.19 13.38
C ILE A 107 2.79 1.14 13.10
N ILE A 108 1.54 0.67 13.15
CA ILE A 108 0.35 1.54 12.98
C ILE A 108 0.29 2.65 14.04
N LYS A 109 0.82 2.38 15.24
CA LYS A 109 0.91 3.34 16.36
C LYS A 109 2.18 4.16 16.38
N ASN A 110 3.15 3.88 15.50
CA ASN A 110 4.52 4.36 15.61
C ASN A 110 4.59 5.89 15.66
N GLN A 111 5.17 6.42 16.73
CA GLN A 111 5.30 7.86 17.05
C GLN A 111 6.63 8.47 16.56
N ASN A 112 7.46 7.72 15.83
CA ASN A 112 8.71 8.20 15.29
C ASN A 112 8.44 9.11 14.07
N ASP A 113 8.72 10.40 14.21
CA ASP A 113 8.50 11.38 13.15
C ASP A 113 9.39 11.18 11.91
N ASN A 114 10.42 10.33 11.98
CA ASN A 114 11.31 10.02 10.86
C ASN A 114 10.76 8.92 9.93
N ILE A 115 9.62 8.32 10.24
CA ILE A 115 8.96 7.34 9.36
C ILE A 115 7.52 7.75 9.07
N LEU A 116 7.16 7.74 7.79
CA LEU A 116 5.78 7.86 7.35
C LEU A 116 5.12 6.48 7.41
N VAL A 117 4.04 6.37 8.16
CA VAL A 117 3.24 5.15 8.24
C VAL A 117 2.11 5.24 7.23
N GLY A 118 2.09 4.28 6.30
CA GLY A 118 1.06 4.16 5.30
C GLY A 118 -0.03 3.16 5.69
N ILE A 119 -1.29 3.49 5.45
CA ILE A 119 -2.44 2.58 5.59
C ILE A 119 -3.30 2.64 4.33
N THR A 120 -3.91 1.53 3.93
CA THR A 120 -4.85 1.56 2.80
C THR A 120 -6.04 2.46 3.12
N ASP A 121 -6.28 3.47 2.29
CA ASP A 121 -7.42 4.39 2.45
C ASP A 121 -8.74 3.70 2.05
N ALA A 122 -9.27 2.89 2.97
CA ALA A 122 -10.54 2.17 2.80
C ALA A 122 -11.47 2.33 4.02
N PHE A 123 -11.16 3.23 4.96
CA PHE A 123 -11.91 3.39 6.20
C PHE A 123 -13.26 4.08 5.99
N GLY A 124 -13.30 5.06 5.09
CA GLY A 124 -14.52 5.73 4.64
C GLY A 124 -15.09 5.05 3.39
N TYR A 125 -14.62 5.48 2.22
CA TYR A 125 -15.04 4.92 0.94
C TYR A 125 -14.21 3.66 0.61
N CYS A 126 -14.87 2.54 0.32
CA CYS A 126 -14.22 1.38 -0.28
C CYS A 126 -14.60 1.30 -1.75
N GLU A 127 -13.62 1.38 -2.64
CA GLU A 127 -13.84 1.33 -4.09
C GLU A 127 -14.27 -0.05 -4.58
N THR A 128 -13.76 -1.12 -3.96
CA THR A 128 -13.99 -2.50 -4.38
C THR A 128 -14.78 -3.30 -3.34
N ASP A 129 -15.55 -4.28 -3.80
CA ASP A 129 -16.24 -5.24 -2.92
C ASP A 129 -15.25 -6.07 -2.10
N TYR A 130 -14.06 -6.32 -2.65
CA TYR A 130 -12.97 -6.97 -1.94
C TYR A 130 -12.56 -6.16 -0.70
N MET A 131 -12.23 -4.87 -0.87
CA MET A 131 -11.86 -4.05 0.29
C MET A 131 -13.01 -3.86 1.26
N ARG A 132 -14.26 -3.79 0.77
CA ARG A 132 -15.42 -3.74 1.67
C ARG A 132 -15.46 -4.97 2.60
N LYS A 133 -15.21 -6.17 2.07
CA LYS A 133 -15.14 -7.40 2.87
C LYS A 133 -13.98 -7.36 3.86
N VAL A 134 -12.77 -6.98 3.42
CA VAL A 134 -11.60 -6.85 4.31
C VAL A 134 -11.89 -5.88 5.46
N MET A 135 -12.47 -4.71 5.17
CA MET A 135 -12.78 -3.71 6.19
C MET A 135 -13.89 -4.15 7.15
N VAL A 136 -14.88 -4.91 6.71
CA VAL A 136 -15.89 -5.51 7.62
C VAL A 136 -15.24 -6.41 8.65
N THR A 137 -14.25 -7.22 8.23
CA THR A 137 -13.53 -8.12 9.14
C THR A 137 -12.55 -7.39 10.04
N CYS A 138 -11.80 -6.42 9.52
CA CYS A 138 -10.62 -5.87 10.20
C CYS A 138 -10.88 -4.57 10.96
N ARG A 139 -11.93 -3.79 10.62
CA ARG A 139 -12.08 -2.39 11.08
C ARG A 139 -12.05 -2.25 12.60
N GLU A 140 -12.81 -3.05 13.33
CA GLU A 140 -12.87 -2.94 14.80
C GLU A 140 -11.50 -3.20 15.44
N THR A 141 -10.77 -4.19 14.94
CA THR A 141 -9.41 -4.47 15.40
C THR A 141 -8.48 -3.33 15.05
N LEU A 142 -8.47 -2.87 13.81
CA LEU A 142 -7.62 -1.76 13.36
C LEU A 142 -7.89 -0.48 14.16
N TYR A 143 -9.14 -0.19 14.52
CA TYR A 143 -9.51 0.97 15.36
C TYR A 143 -8.88 0.95 16.76
N LYS A 144 -8.54 -0.23 17.30
CA LYS A 144 -7.80 -0.34 18.57
C LYS A 144 -6.34 0.06 18.43
N TYR A 145 -5.83 0.11 17.18
CA TYR A 145 -4.44 0.43 16.91
C TYR A 145 -4.21 1.74 16.17
N LEU A 146 -5.20 2.28 15.48
CA LEU A 146 -5.10 3.58 14.83
C LEU A 146 -4.96 4.71 15.84
N ASP A 147 -4.00 5.59 15.58
CA ASP A 147 -3.89 6.88 16.21
C ASP A 147 -4.53 7.92 15.30
N PHE A 148 -5.79 8.22 15.58
CA PHE A 148 -6.59 9.18 14.82
C PHE A 148 -6.20 10.65 15.06
N SER A 149 -5.20 10.94 15.90
CA SER A 149 -4.59 12.27 15.96
C SER A 149 -3.52 12.47 14.89
N LYS A 150 -3.10 11.39 14.23
CA LYS A 150 -2.08 11.39 13.19
C LYS A 150 -2.64 11.44 11.78
N THR A 151 -1.76 11.91 10.91
CA THR A 151 -1.90 11.83 9.46
C THR A 151 -1.07 10.66 8.93
N TYR A 152 -1.73 9.69 8.33
CA TYR A 152 -1.13 8.58 7.60
C TYR A 152 -0.94 8.93 6.12
N ILE A 153 -0.20 8.11 5.37
CA ILE A 153 -0.14 8.19 3.90
C ILE A 153 -0.88 7.02 3.23
N ASP A 154 -1.44 7.21 2.05
CA ASP A 154 -2.07 6.11 1.32
C ASP A 154 -0.98 5.16 0.80
N THR A 155 -1.12 3.87 1.12
CA THR A 155 -0.31 2.79 0.56
C THR A 155 -0.29 2.74 -0.98
N ASN A 156 -1.28 3.33 -1.65
CA ASN A 156 -1.31 3.43 -3.11
C ASN A 156 -0.26 4.38 -3.69
N VAL A 157 0.48 5.15 -2.89
CA VAL A 157 1.63 5.94 -3.34
C VAL A 157 2.70 5.12 -4.07
N THR A 158 2.66 3.78 -3.99
CA THR A 158 3.56 2.88 -4.72
C THR A 158 2.84 1.98 -5.72
N ARG A 159 1.57 2.24 -6.02
CA ARG A 159 0.70 1.35 -6.82
C ARG A 159 0.05 2.03 -8.02
N GLN A 160 0.45 3.27 -8.33
CA GLN A 160 -0.13 4.05 -9.44
C GLN A 160 0.33 3.51 -10.80
N LEU A 161 -0.61 3.09 -11.65
CA LEU A 161 -0.31 2.66 -13.04
C LEU A 161 -1.26 3.26 -14.07
N ILE A 162 -2.40 3.81 -13.65
CA ILE A 162 -3.38 4.48 -14.50
C ILE A 162 -3.31 5.97 -14.18
N PHE A 163 -3.13 6.78 -15.22
CA PHE A 163 -3.03 8.22 -15.13
C PHE A 163 -3.97 8.88 -16.16
N VAL A 164 -4.32 10.14 -15.93
CA VAL A 164 -5.14 10.91 -16.86
C VAL A 164 -4.43 11.08 -18.21
N SER A 165 -3.10 11.26 -18.17
CA SER A 165 -2.25 11.35 -19.34
C SER A 165 -0.92 10.60 -19.13
N GLU A 166 -0.27 10.22 -20.23
CA GLU A 166 1.08 9.62 -20.19
C GLU A 166 2.10 10.57 -19.54
N GLU A 167 1.97 11.88 -19.77
CA GLU A 167 2.80 12.93 -19.17
C GLU A 167 2.67 12.95 -17.64
N GLN A 168 1.45 12.88 -17.11
CA GLN A 168 1.23 12.83 -15.66
C GLN A 168 1.85 11.57 -15.04
N GLY A 169 1.77 10.43 -15.73
CA GLY A 169 2.44 9.21 -15.29
C GLY A 169 3.96 9.34 -15.29
N ARG A 170 4.54 9.93 -16.35
CA ARG A 170 5.98 10.20 -16.42
C ARG A 170 6.43 11.13 -15.30
N ASP A 171 5.69 12.21 -15.03
CA ASP A 171 5.98 13.13 -13.92
C ASP A 171 5.97 12.42 -12.56
N TYR A 172 4.94 11.60 -12.29
CA TYR A 172 4.87 10.80 -11.07
C TYR A 172 6.07 9.85 -10.92
N TYR A 173 6.45 9.12 -11.97
CA TYR A 173 7.58 8.19 -11.90
C TYR A 173 8.91 8.92 -11.78
N ASN A 174 9.10 10.06 -12.46
CA ASN A 174 10.31 10.88 -12.31
C ASN A 174 10.44 11.44 -10.89
N LYS A 175 9.33 11.90 -10.30
CA LYS A 175 9.27 12.32 -8.89
C LYS A 175 9.62 11.18 -7.95
N MET A 176 9.11 9.98 -8.17
CA MET A 176 9.50 8.80 -7.39
C MET A 176 11.00 8.49 -7.55
N LYS A 177 11.53 8.50 -8.78
CA LYS A 177 12.96 8.27 -9.07
C LYS A 177 13.87 9.28 -8.37
N SER A 178 13.42 10.53 -8.21
CA SER A 178 14.18 11.56 -7.49
C SER A 178 14.51 11.18 -6.04
N LEU A 179 13.74 10.29 -5.41
CA LEU A 179 14.00 9.82 -4.03
C LEU A 179 15.35 9.09 -3.91
N TRP A 180 15.83 8.47 -4.99
CA TRP A 180 17.08 7.70 -5.03
C TRP A 180 18.10 8.19 -6.06
N CYS A 181 17.81 9.29 -6.76
CA CYS A 181 18.74 9.93 -7.68
C CYS A 181 20.04 10.34 -6.94
N ASN A 182 21.19 9.95 -7.49
CA ASN A 182 22.52 10.18 -6.93
C ASN A 182 22.73 9.64 -5.51
N LYS A 183 21.96 8.64 -5.07
CA LYS A 183 22.12 7.99 -3.76
C LYS A 183 22.67 6.56 -3.89
N PRO A 184 23.51 6.09 -2.96
CA PRO A 184 23.86 4.66 -2.88
C PRO A 184 22.61 3.89 -2.41
N VAL A 185 22.12 2.97 -3.23
CA VAL A 185 20.88 2.22 -2.99
C VAL A 185 21.18 0.78 -2.61
N VAL A 186 20.47 0.30 -1.59
CA VAL A 186 20.43 -1.11 -1.21
C VAL A 186 19.01 -1.62 -1.39
N ILE A 187 18.81 -2.51 -2.36
CA ILE A 187 17.55 -3.21 -2.58
C ILE A 187 17.46 -4.40 -1.62
N VAL A 188 16.34 -4.52 -0.91
CA VAL A 188 16.01 -5.72 -0.12
C VAL A 188 14.72 -6.31 -0.68
N GLU A 189 14.82 -7.46 -1.33
CA GLU A 189 13.73 -8.00 -2.14
C GLU A 189 13.65 -9.52 -2.08
N GLY A 190 12.45 -10.05 -2.30
CA GLY A 190 12.27 -11.51 -2.41
C GLY A 190 12.85 -12.03 -3.72
N ALA A 191 13.39 -13.24 -3.72
CA ALA A 191 13.86 -13.89 -4.94
C ALA A 191 12.79 -13.86 -6.04
N GLY A 192 13.19 -13.44 -7.24
CA GLY A 192 12.29 -13.28 -8.38
C GLY A 192 11.58 -11.92 -8.49
N THR A 193 11.69 -11.04 -7.48
CA THR A 193 11.17 -9.66 -7.56
C THR A 193 11.92 -8.86 -8.63
N ARG A 194 13.26 -8.82 -8.55
CA ARG A 194 14.16 -8.19 -9.52
C ARG A 194 13.80 -6.73 -9.82
N LEU A 195 13.56 -5.97 -8.77
CA LEU A 195 13.19 -4.57 -8.77
C LEU A 195 14.16 -3.76 -9.64
N GLY A 196 13.63 -3.07 -10.64
CA GLY A 196 14.40 -2.23 -11.57
C GLY A 196 15.23 -2.97 -12.61
N ILE A 197 15.21 -4.31 -12.66
CA ILE A 197 15.90 -5.06 -13.72
C ILE A 197 15.05 -5.03 -15.00
N GLY A 198 15.67 -4.76 -16.14
CA GLY A 198 14.97 -4.68 -17.44
C GLY A 198 14.18 -3.39 -17.67
N ASN A 199 14.33 -2.39 -16.81
CA ASN A 199 13.80 -1.04 -17.00
C ASN A 199 14.76 0.01 -16.40
N ASP A 200 14.42 1.29 -16.48
CA ASP A 200 15.23 2.45 -16.09
C ASP A 200 14.90 3.00 -14.69
N LEU A 201 14.25 2.21 -13.82
CA LEU A 201 13.78 2.67 -12.51
C LEU A 201 14.94 3.10 -11.61
N LEU A 202 16.09 2.43 -11.71
CA LEU A 202 17.25 2.60 -10.84
C LEU A 202 18.46 3.22 -11.56
N ASP A 203 18.30 3.72 -12.79
CA ASP A 203 19.43 4.19 -13.61
C ASP A 203 20.11 5.44 -13.05
N GLU A 204 19.38 6.29 -12.34
CA GLU A 204 19.91 7.50 -11.71
C GLU A 204 20.48 7.26 -10.30
N ALA A 205 20.43 6.03 -9.77
CA ALA A 205 21.06 5.72 -8.50
C ALA A 205 22.59 5.78 -8.61
N LEU A 206 23.28 6.28 -7.57
CA LEU A 206 24.75 6.36 -7.56
C LEU A 206 25.40 4.97 -7.64
N SER A 207 24.82 4.01 -6.92
CA SER A 207 25.16 2.60 -6.99
C SER A 207 23.97 1.77 -6.53
N VAL A 208 23.93 0.49 -6.92
CA VAL A 208 22.87 -0.43 -6.51
C VAL A 208 23.50 -1.71 -5.98
N LYS A 209 23.13 -2.09 -4.76
CA LYS A 209 23.42 -3.39 -4.15
C LYS A 209 22.11 -4.11 -3.83
N ARG A 210 22.13 -5.44 -3.75
CA ARG A 210 20.94 -6.27 -3.50
C ARG A 210 21.20 -7.27 -2.39
N ILE A 211 20.27 -7.32 -1.44
CA ILE A 211 20.11 -8.40 -0.47
C ILE A 211 18.87 -9.20 -0.94
N VAL A 212 19.12 -10.39 -1.48
CA VAL A 212 18.06 -11.25 -2.01
C VAL A 212 17.57 -12.17 -0.89
N CYS A 213 16.29 -12.08 -0.58
CA CYS A 213 15.64 -12.80 0.52
C CYS A 213 14.71 -13.90 -0.03
N PRO A 214 14.13 -14.73 0.85
CA PRO A 214 13.18 -15.76 0.41
C PRO A 214 11.99 -15.18 -0.36
N ILE A 215 11.52 -15.92 -1.36
CA ILE A 215 10.36 -15.55 -2.20
C ILE A 215 9.04 -15.46 -1.39
N LYS A 216 8.94 -16.26 -0.34
CA LYS A 216 7.82 -16.36 0.61
C LYS A 216 8.34 -16.53 2.02
N ASP A 217 7.50 -16.19 3.00
CA ASP A 217 7.76 -16.39 4.43
C ASP A 217 9.07 -15.73 4.89
N ALA A 218 9.47 -14.63 4.25
CA ALA A 218 10.74 -13.94 4.51
C ALA A 218 10.87 -13.46 5.96
N PHE A 219 9.77 -13.25 6.67
CA PHE A 219 9.81 -12.90 8.09
C PHE A 219 10.43 -14.01 8.95
N SER A 220 10.38 -15.28 8.52
CA SER A 220 11.08 -16.38 9.23
C SER A 220 12.60 -16.21 9.26
N LYS A 221 13.14 -15.32 8.42
CA LYS A 221 14.56 -14.97 8.32
C LYS A 221 14.83 -13.53 8.75
N TYR A 222 13.91 -12.90 9.46
CA TYR A 222 13.95 -11.47 9.77
C TYR A 222 15.27 -11.02 10.41
N ASP A 223 15.76 -11.75 11.41
CA ASP A 223 16.99 -11.39 12.13
C ASP A 223 18.23 -11.45 11.22
N GLU A 224 18.30 -12.45 10.33
CA GLU A 224 19.36 -12.57 9.33
C GLU A 224 19.30 -11.39 8.34
N ILE A 225 18.09 -11.07 7.86
CA ILE A 225 17.85 -9.96 6.92
C ILE A 225 18.26 -8.62 7.54
N LEU A 226 17.81 -8.32 8.76
CA LEU A 226 18.16 -7.10 9.47
C LEU A 226 19.67 -7.03 9.69
N LYS A 227 20.30 -8.12 10.15
CA LYS A 227 21.74 -8.18 10.37
C LYS A 227 22.54 -7.86 9.10
N GLU A 228 22.15 -8.39 7.94
CA GLU A 228 22.81 -8.07 6.67
C GLU A 228 22.61 -6.60 6.28
N CYS A 229 21.42 -6.04 6.48
CA CYS A 229 21.17 -4.63 6.21
C CYS A 229 22.03 -3.71 7.09
N LEU A 230 22.18 -4.02 8.38
CA LEU A 230 22.96 -3.22 9.33
C LEU A 230 24.47 -3.18 9.04
N LYS A 231 24.98 -4.01 8.12
CA LYS A 231 26.37 -3.92 7.64
C LYS A 231 26.59 -2.78 6.66
N MET A 232 25.53 -2.21 6.10
CA MET A 232 25.64 -1.19 5.07
C MET A 232 26.03 0.18 5.66
N PRO A 233 26.77 1.02 4.89
CA PRO A 233 27.06 2.40 5.27
C PRO A 233 25.80 3.21 5.60
N LYS A 234 25.88 4.12 6.59
CA LYS A 234 24.73 4.88 7.10
C LYS A 234 24.09 5.81 6.07
N ASP A 235 24.82 6.22 5.05
CA ASP A 235 24.34 7.01 3.90
C ASP A 235 23.59 6.17 2.86
N SER A 236 23.49 4.84 3.04
CA SER A 236 22.72 3.96 2.16
C SER A 236 21.22 4.19 2.27
N LEU A 237 20.56 4.36 1.13
CA LEU A 237 19.10 4.35 1.02
C LEU A 237 18.61 2.92 0.80
N PHE A 238 17.79 2.42 1.72
CA PHE A 238 17.13 1.13 1.55
C PHE A 238 15.84 1.28 0.75
N ILE A 239 15.68 0.45 -0.27
CA ILE A 239 14.47 0.34 -1.07
C ILE A 239 14.00 -1.12 -1.03
N MET A 240 12.78 -1.35 -0.57
CA MET A 240 12.37 -2.70 -0.16
C MET A 240 11.10 -3.15 -0.87
N ALA A 241 11.09 -4.41 -1.30
CA ALA A 241 9.94 -5.10 -1.89
C ALA A 241 9.86 -6.52 -1.34
N LEU A 242 9.51 -6.63 -0.05
CA LEU A 242 9.54 -7.88 0.72
C LEU A 242 8.24 -8.14 1.52
N GLY A 243 7.12 -7.57 1.07
CA GLY A 243 5.83 -7.75 1.72
C GLY A 243 5.81 -7.25 3.18
N PRO A 244 5.10 -7.91 4.10
CA PRO A 244 5.02 -7.52 5.51
C PRO A 244 6.39 -7.39 6.19
N THR A 245 7.38 -8.18 5.75
CA THR A 245 8.75 -8.11 6.24
C THR A 245 9.37 -6.74 5.95
N ALA A 246 9.08 -6.14 4.78
CA ALA A 246 9.55 -4.79 4.44
C ALA A 246 8.95 -3.72 5.35
N THR A 247 7.69 -3.87 5.75
CA THR A 247 7.02 -2.95 6.69
C THR A 247 7.75 -2.90 8.03
N VAL A 248 8.07 -4.07 8.59
CA VAL A 248 8.81 -4.18 9.86
C VAL A 248 10.26 -3.73 9.71
N LEU A 249 10.91 -4.12 8.61
CA LEU A 249 12.30 -3.75 8.32
C LEU A 249 12.45 -2.23 8.17
N ALA A 250 11.47 -1.54 7.57
CA ALA A 250 11.48 -0.09 7.45
C ALA A 250 11.54 0.62 8.81
N GLU A 251 10.76 0.15 9.79
CA GLU A 251 10.79 0.68 11.16
C GLU A 251 12.16 0.45 11.81
N ASP A 252 12.67 -0.77 11.79
CA ASP A 252 13.93 -1.10 12.46
C ASP A 252 15.13 -0.41 11.82
N LEU A 253 15.17 -0.30 10.48
CA LEU A 253 16.22 0.45 9.79
C LEU A 253 16.15 1.94 10.13
N THR A 254 14.94 2.52 10.21
CA THR A 254 14.77 3.93 10.63
C THR A 254 15.26 4.15 12.04
N ASN A 255 14.91 3.25 12.97
CA ASN A 255 15.37 3.33 14.36
C ASN A 255 16.90 3.14 14.48
N ASN A 256 17.53 2.51 13.49
CA ASN A 256 18.98 2.38 13.36
C ASN A 256 19.64 3.52 12.55
N GLY A 257 18.92 4.60 12.23
CA GLY A 257 19.45 5.78 11.58
C GLY A 257 19.62 5.67 10.06
N TYR A 258 18.97 4.70 9.42
CA TYR A 258 18.92 4.60 7.96
C TYR A 258 17.62 5.20 7.42
N ARG A 259 17.66 5.68 6.17
CA ARG A 259 16.43 5.93 5.41
C ARG A 259 16.01 4.65 4.69
N ALA A 260 14.75 4.24 4.87
CA ALA A 260 14.23 3.00 4.33
C ALA A 260 12.83 3.19 3.73
N LEU A 261 12.65 2.78 2.48
CA LEU A 261 11.42 2.94 1.72
C LEU A 261 10.83 1.58 1.36
N ASP A 262 9.74 1.19 2.03
CA ASP A 262 8.92 0.06 1.60
C ASP A 262 8.13 0.45 0.36
N ILE A 263 8.57 0.02 -0.82
CA ILE A 263 7.93 0.33 -2.10
C ILE A 263 7.09 -0.81 -2.68
N GLY A 264 7.19 -2.02 -2.14
CA GLY A 264 6.35 -3.16 -2.53
C GLY A 264 6.31 -3.38 -4.05
N HIS A 265 5.11 -3.43 -4.64
CA HIS A 265 4.89 -3.68 -6.07
C HIS A 265 5.14 -2.48 -7.00
N PHE A 266 5.90 -1.46 -6.57
CA PHE A 266 6.16 -0.26 -7.37
C PHE A 266 6.77 -0.56 -8.75
N ASP A 267 7.76 -1.45 -8.81
CA ASP A 267 8.36 -1.88 -10.09
C ASP A 267 7.33 -2.55 -11.02
N THR A 268 6.44 -3.36 -10.47
CA THR A 268 5.35 -3.98 -11.24
C THR A 268 4.37 -2.95 -11.79
N ALA A 269 4.00 -1.95 -10.98
CA ALA A 269 3.18 -0.83 -11.44
C ALA A 269 3.88 -0.04 -12.56
N TYR A 270 5.20 0.15 -12.44
CA TYR A 270 6.00 0.83 -13.44
C TYR A 270 6.08 0.06 -14.76
N GLU A 271 6.30 -1.25 -14.71
CA GLU A 271 6.31 -2.10 -15.90
C GLU A 271 4.96 -2.12 -16.62
N ALA A 272 3.85 -2.10 -15.87
CA ALA A 272 2.51 -1.99 -16.43
C ALA A 272 2.29 -0.62 -17.10
N PHE A 273 2.74 0.47 -16.45
CA PHE A 273 2.70 1.81 -17.01
C PHE A 273 3.51 1.91 -18.31
N LEU A 274 4.75 1.42 -18.34
CA LEU A 274 5.61 1.42 -19.53
C LEU A 274 4.98 0.64 -20.71
N ARG A 275 4.23 -0.43 -20.41
CA ARG A 275 3.49 -1.24 -21.41
C ARG A 275 2.12 -0.69 -21.75
N LYS A 276 1.73 0.48 -21.22
CA LYS A 276 0.40 1.08 -21.41
C LYS A 276 -0.74 0.13 -21.02
N ALA A 277 -0.51 -0.69 -19.99
CA ALA A 277 -1.48 -1.66 -19.50
C ALA A 277 -2.40 -1.03 -18.44
N SER A 278 -3.66 -1.47 -18.39
CA SER A 278 -4.65 -1.06 -17.38
C SER A 278 -4.63 -1.94 -16.12
N LYS A 279 -3.76 -2.95 -16.08
CA LYS A 279 -3.58 -3.89 -14.97
C LYS A 279 -2.15 -4.41 -14.96
N PHE A 280 -1.76 -5.07 -13.88
CA PHE A 280 -0.48 -5.79 -13.83
C PHE A 280 -0.43 -6.85 -14.94
N VAL A 281 0.74 -6.97 -15.55
CA VAL A 281 1.03 -7.89 -16.65
C VAL A 281 2.27 -8.70 -16.30
N HIS A 282 2.38 -9.91 -16.83
CA HIS A 282 3.61 -10.68 -16.69
C HIS A 282 4.79 -9.91 -17.29
N VAL A 283 5.92 -9.94 -16.58
CA VAL A 283 7.19 -9.37 -17.03
C VAL A 283 8.20 -10.50 -17.06
N GLU A 284 8.87 -10.67 -18.20
CA GLU A 284 9.82 -11.76 -18.37
C GLU A 284 10.90 -11.71 -17.28
N GLY A 285 11.10 -12.84 -16.61
CA GLY A 285 12.08 -12.96 -15.54
C GLY A 285 11.65 -12.37 -14.20
N LYS A 286 10.48 -11.75 -14.06
CA LYS A 286 9.99 -11.26 -12.76
C LYS A 286 8.79 -12.06 -12.28
N ILE A 287 8.62 -12.14 -10.96
CA ILE A 287 7.42 -12.69 -10.32
C ILE A 287 6.54 -11.51 -9.93
N VAL A 288 5.51 -11.30 -10.74
CA VAL A 288 4.60 -10.16 -10.64
C VAL A 288 3.42 -10.46 -9.72
N PHE A 289 2.81 -11.63 -9.88
CA PHE A 289 1.60 -12.00 -9.17
C PHE A 289 1.92 -12.75 -7.87
N ASN A 290 1.15 -12.46 -6.82
CA ASN A 290 1.41 -13.00 -5.49
C ASN A 290 1.18 -14.52 -5.43
N GLU A 291 0.28 -15.00 -6.27
CA GLU A 291 -0.09 -16.41 -6.44
C GLU A 291 1.04 -17.21 -7.10
N GLU A 292 1.95 -16.54 -7.84
CA GLU A 292 3.03 -17.18 -8.58
C GLU A 292 4.33 -17.32 -7.79
N ARG A 293 4.33 -16.90 -6.52
CA ARG A 293 5.50 -16.87 -5.65
C ARG A 293 5.93 -18.28 -5.19
N HIS A 294 6.32 -19.14 -6.11
CA HIS A 294 6.79 -20.49 -5.82
C HIS A 294 8.25 -20.63 -6.25
N MET A 295 9.03 -21.43 -5.52
CA MET A 295 10.43 -21.70 -5.88
C MET A 295 10.55 -22.26 -7.31
N THR A 296 9.58 -23.07 -7.75
CA THR A 296 9.50 -23.62 -9.11
C THR A 296 9.25 -22.56 -10.19
N SER A 297 8.74 -21.37 -9.82
CA SER A 297 8.56 -20.25 -10.75
C SER A 297 9.86 -19.48 -10.99
N LEU A 298 10.88 -19.67 -10.15
CA LEU A 298 12.15 -18.98 -10.29
C LEU A 298 12.94 -19.53 -11.49
N LYS A 299 13.04 -18.71 -12.52
CA LYS A 299 13.94 -18.93 -13.66
C LYS A 299 15.18 -18.05 -13.49
N PRO A 300 16.39 -18.48 -13.88
CA PRO A 300 17.58 -17.63 -13.84
C PRO A 300 17.34 -16.27 -14.50
N CYS A 301 17.87 -15.20 -13.91
CA CYS A 301 17.90 -13.89 -14.56
C CYS A 301 18.84 -13.96 -15.76
N LYS A 302 18.44 -13.33 -16.87
CA LYS A 302 19.29 -13.20 -18.07
C LYS A 302 20.22 -11.98 -17.98
N ASP A 303 19.88 -11.01 -17.15
CA ASP A 303 20.65 -9.78 -16.97
C ASP A 303 21.82 -10.03 -16.01
N LYS A 304 23.06 -9.83 -16.48
CA LYS A 304 24.28 -9.98 -15.67
C LYS A 304 24.37 -8.91 -14.58
N LYS A 305 23.88 -7.69 -14.86
CA LYS A 305 23.85 -6.57 -13.90
C LYS A 305 23.12 -6.96 -12.62
N TYR A 306 22.06 -7.78 -12.72
CA TYR A 306 21.36 -8.29 -11.54
C TYR A 306 22.29 -9.03 -10.59
N TYR A 307 23.09 -9.99 -11.09
CA TYR A 307 23.98 -10.79 -10.26
C TYR A 307 25.17 -10.01 -9.72
N GLU A 308 25.72 -9.09 -10.51
CA GLU A 308 26.81 -8.21 -10.09
C GLU A 308 26.39 -7.27 -8.94
N GLN A 309 25.10 -6.98 -8.81
CA GLN A 309 24.55 -6.17 -7.72
C GLN A 309 24.26 -7.00 -6.46
N ILE A 310 24.21 -8.33 -6.51
CA ILE A 310 23.90 -9.17 -5.33
C ILE A 310 25.11 -9.22 -4.40
N ILE A 311 24.92 -8.72 -3.18
CA ILE A 311 25.94 -8.76 -2.12
C ILE A 311 25.66 -9.83 -1.07
N SER A 312 24.42 -10.30 -0.98
CA SER A 312 23.99 -11.36 -0.06
C SER A 312 22.72 -12.03 -0.56
N THR A 313 22.64 -13.34 -0.32
CA THR A 313 21.45 -14.17 -0.55
C THR A 313 21.11 -14.87 0.75
N ILE A 314 19.86 -14.72 1.20
CA ILE A 314 19.33 -15.32 2.41
C ILE A 314 18.27 -16.34 1.99
N GLU A 315 18.45 -17.57 2.45
CA GLU A 315 17.59 -18.73 2.18
C GLU A 315 16.77 -19.11 3.41
#